data_AF-A0A0D2KJP6-F1
#
_entry.id   AF-A0A0D2KJP6-F1
#
_cell.length_a   1.000
_cell.length_b   1.000
_cell.length_c   1.000
_cell.angle_alpha   90.00
_cell.angle_beta   90.00
_cell.angle_gamma   90.00
#
_symmetry.space_group_name_H-M   'P 1'
#
loop_
_entity.id
_entity.type
_entity.pdbx_description
1 polymer ?
#
loop_
_entity_poly.entity_id
_entity_poly.type
_entity_poly.pdbx_seq_one_letter_code
_entity_poly.pdbx_strand_id
1 'polypeptide(L)'
;MPAAKGAASPARGAAPPGWPPLQPLWRGRLSKSKSVQCTLVCVDALAPSGAARLEPFEWPPELAVLARAPVREALEAYRTALPQRRAVRRLLAAGGPGSPDDAGLAGFAEYLRSKDRAGLVKIAHCAAVGHARDMHLLVPEEGVLRELGVAGCRPGERALIAVVTPSREDAARMM
;
A
#
# COMPACT_ATOMS: atom_id res chain seq x y z
N MET A 1 -33.23 -12.50 -14.04
CA MET A 1 -32.92 -12.51 -12.59
C MET A 1 -31.59 -13.25 -12.40
N PRO A 2 -30.63 -12.67 -11.65
CA PRO A 2 -29.20 -12.81 -11.91
C PRO A 2 -28.54 -13.87 -11.01
N ALA A 3 -27.44 -14.48 -11.50
CA ALA A 3 -26.47 -15.14 -10.64
C ALA A 3 -25.14 -14.38 -10.79
N ALA A 4 -24.86 -13.52 -9.82
CA ALA A 4 -23.60 -12.81 -9.71
C ALA A 4 -22.46 -13.83 -9.51
N LYS A 5 -21.52 -13.85 -10.45
CA LYS A 5 -20.26 -14.60 -10.36
C LYS A 5 -19.48 -14.01 -9.19
N GLY A 6 -19.30 -14.81 -8.13
CA GLY A 6 -18.55 -14.44 -6.95
C GLY A 6 -17.14 -13.99 -7.31
N ALA A 7 -16.77 -12.79 -6.84
CA ALA A 7 -15.39 -12.35 -6.81
C ALA A 7 -14.62 -13.30 -5.88
N ALA A 8 -13.68 -14.06 -6.44
CA ALA A 8 -12.81 -14.95 -5.69
C ALA A 8 -11.97 -14.12 -4.71
N SER A 9 -12.17 -14.32 -3.42
CA SER A 9 -11.24 -13.87 -2.39
C SER A 9 -9.90 -14.60 -2.59
N PRO A 10 -8.75 -13.91 -2.63
CA PRO A 10 -7.47 -14.56 -2.81
C PRO A 10 -7.14 -15.45 -1.59
N ALA A 11 -6.66 -16.66 -1.88
CA ALA A 11 -6.33 -17.69 -0.90
C ALA A 11 -5.35 -17.19 0.18
N ARG A 12 -5.66 -17.51 1.45
CA ARG A 12 -4.83 -17.21 2.62
C ARG A 12 -3.60 -18.11 2.62
N GLY A 13 -2.46 -17.60 2.18
CA GLY A 13 -1.17 -18.29 2.27
C GLY A 13 -0.53 -18.11 3.66
N ALA A 14 0.16 -19.13 4.15
CA ALA A 14 1.01 -19.02 5.33
C ALA A 14 2.12 -17.96 5.09
N ALA A 15 2.48 -17.21 6.14
CA ALA A 15 3.55 -16.23 6.05
C ALA A 15 4.90 -16.91 5.72
N PRO A 16 5.75 -16.30 4.88
CA PRO A 16 7.08 -16.82 4.59
C PRO A 16 7.95 -16.94 5.86
N PRO A 17 8.97 -17.83 5.87
CA PRO A 17 9.93 -17.89 6.97
C PRO A 17 10.60 -16.53 7.24
N GLY A 18 10.72 -16.13 8.52
CA GLY A 18 11.36 -14.87 8.93
C GLY A 18 10.45 -13.64 8.93
N TRP A 19 9.19 -13.80 8.58
CA TRP A 19 8.19 -12.74 8.69
C TRP A 19 7.60 -12.63 10.11
N PRO A 20 7.03 -11.46 10.47
CA PRO A 20 6.11 -11.39 11.61
C PRO A 20 4.98 -12.41 11.43
N PRO A 21 4.38 -12.94 12.50
CA PRO A 21 3.27 -13.92 12.42
C PRO A 21 1.96 -13.35 11.82
N LEU A 22 2.03 -12.23 11.11
CA LEU A 22 0.90 -11.54 10.49
C LEU A 22 0.47 -12.27 9.21
N GLN A 23 -0.82 -12.60 9.12
CA GLN A 23 -1.39 -13.22 7.93
C GLN A 23 -1.39 -12.21 6.76
N PRO A 24 -0.93 -12.61 5.56
CA PRO A 24 -0.99 -11.75 4.39
C PRO A 24 -2.46 -11.50 3.98
N LEU A 25 -2.80 -10.23 3.82
CA LEU A 25 -4.14 -9.77 3.43
C LEU A 25 -4.30 -9.67 1.91
N TRP A 26 -3.19 -9.45 1.19
CA TRP A 26 -3.14 -9.36 -0.27
C TRP A 26 -1.75 -9.74 -0.76
N ARG A 27 -1.67 -10.19 -2.02
CA ARG A 27 -0.42 -10.48 -2.73
C ARG A 27 -0.54 -9.98 -4.16
N GLY A 28 0.53 -9.38 -4.68
CA GLY A 28 0.59 -8.95 -6.07
C GLY A 28 1.95 -8.38 -6.44
N ARG A 29 2.07 -7.85 -7.65
CA ARG A 29 3.33 -7.35 -8.19
C ARG A 29 3.46 -5.84 -7.97
N LEU A 30 4.68 -5.37 -7.79
CA LEU A 30 5.04 -3.97 -7.90
C LEU A 30 5.70 -3.75 -9.26
N SER A 31 5.22 -2.79 -10.04
CA SER A 31 5.86 -2.41 -11.29
C SER A 31 6.08 -0.90 -11.38
N LYS A 32 7.13 -0.51 -12.09
CA LYS A 32 7.47 0.87 -12.39
C LYS A 32 7.87 0.94 -13.85
N SER A 33 7.31 1.89 -14.61
CA SER A 33 7.63 2.06 -16.04
C SER A 33 7.53 0.77 -16.85
N LYS A 34 6.50 -0.05 -16.58
CA LYS A 34 6.24 -1.38 -17.18
C LYS A 34 7.26 -2.48 -16.84
N SER A 35 8.21 -2.21 -15.94
CA SER A 35 9.16 -3.21 -15.44
C SER A 35 8.72 -3.68 -14.04
N VAL A 36 8.56 -4.99 -13.87
CA VAL A 36 8.26 -5.61 -12.57
C VAL A 36 9.49 -5.50 -11.68
N GLN A 37 9.30 -4.93 -10.48
CA GLN A 37 10.38 -4.75 -9.50
C GLN A 37 10.44 -5.94 -8.53
N CYS A 38 9.30 -6.37 -7.99
CA CYS A 38 9.19 -7.48 -7.05
C CYS A 38 7.73 -7.93 -6.88
N THR A 39 7.55 -9.07 -6.23
CA THR A 39 6.27 -9.51 -5.67
C THR A 39 6.16 -9.06 -4.21
N LEU A 40 5.02 -8.48 -3.86
CA LEU A 40 4.70 -7.96 -2.54
C LEU A 40 3.57 -8.75 -1.89
N VAL A 41 3.57 -8.67 -0.57
CA VAL A 41 2.48 -9.11 0.29
C VAL A 41 2.15 -7.98 1.24
N CYS A 42 0.85 -7.79 1.46
CA CYS A 42 0.28 -6.75 2.32
C CYS A 42 -0.06 -7.35 3.68
N VAL A 43 0.34 -6.67 4.74
CA VAL A 43 0.00 -6.98 6.13
C VAL A 43 -0.49 -5.73 6.85
N ASP A 44 -1.03 -5.93 8.04
CA ASP A 44 -1.41 -4.83 8.91
C ASP A 44 -0.18 -3.97 9.26
N ALA A 45 -0.36 -2.65 9.25
CA ALA A 45 0.63 -1.67 9.69
C ALA A 45 0.46 -1.27 11.16
N LEU A 46 -0.52 -1.83 11.88
CA LEU A 46 -0.84 -1.49 13.27
C LEU A 46 -1.00 0.02 13.47
N ALA A 47 -1.70 0.67 12.54
CA ALA A 47 -1.92 2.11 12.51
C ALA A 47 -3.41 2.43 12.77
N PRO A 48 -3.73 3.56 13.44
CA PRO A 48 -5.09 3.97 13.72
C PRO A 48 -5.77 4.45 12.43
N SER A 49 -6.40 3.54 11.69
CA SER A 49 -7.16 3.90 10.49
C SER A 49 -8.53 3.22 10.47
N GLY A 50 -9.58 4.01 10.31
CA GLY A 50 -10.96 3.52 10.39
C GLY A 50 -11.32 2.61 9.22
N ALA A 51 -10.69 2.81 8.05
CA ALA A 51 -10.86 1.95 6.87
C ALA A 51 -9.90 0.75 6.84
N ALA A 52 -9.00 0.57 7.82
CA ALA A 52 -8.08 -0.58 7.87
C ALA A 52 -8.78 -1.92 8.14
N ARG A 53 -10.09 -2.02 8.13
CA ARG A 53 -10.75 -3.34 8.01
C ARG A 53 -11.15 -3.66 6.58
N LEU A 54 -11.29 -2.64 5.76
CA LEU A 54 -11.67 -2.78 4.36
C LEU A 54 -10.43 -3.03 3.50
N GLU A 55 -9.34 -2.30 3.74
CA GLU A 55 -8.15 -2.44 2.91
C GLU A 55 -7.32 -3.68 3.29
N PRO A 56 -6.73 -4.43 2.35
CA PRO A 56 -6.78 -4.27 0.90
C PRO A 56 -8.08 -4.83 0.30
N PHE A 57 -8.97 -3.95 -0.17
CA PHE A 57 -10.19 -4.36 -0.90
C PHE A 57 -10.03 -4.08 -2.39
N GLU A 58 -10.06 -5.14 -3.20
CA GLU A 58 -9.93 -5.06 -4.67
C GLU A 58 -8.72 -4.25 -5.14
N TRP A 59 -7.61 -4.34 -4.40
CA TRP A 59 -6.33 -3.89 -4.93
C TRP A 59 -6.02 -4.68 -6.21
N PRO A 60 -5.51 -4.01 -7.25
CA PRO A 60 -5.18 -4.68 -8.50
C PRO A 60 -4.10 -5.74 -8.24
N PRO A 61 -4.01 -6.81 -9.05
CA PRO A 61 -2.94 -7.80 -8.94
C PRO A 61 -1.54 -7.20 -9.19
N GLU A 62 -1.49 -6.00 -9.76
CA GLU A 62 -0.26 -5.25 -10.02
C GLU A 62 -0.43 -3.80 -9.58
N LEU A 63 0.41 -3.38 -8.63
CA LEU A 63 0.58 -2.00 -8.22
C LEU A 63 1.53 -1.31 -9.20
N ALA A 64 0.95 -0.77 -10.27
CA ALA A 64 1.69 0.00 -11.27
C ALA A 64 1.95 1.42 -10.77
N VAL A 65 3.20 1.74 -10.49
CA VAL A 65 3.62 3.08 -10.04
C VAL A 65 3.60 4.01 -11.24
N LEU A 66 2.60 4.91 -11.25
CA LEU A 66 2.31 5.81 -12.36
C LEU A 66 3.18 7.07 -12.31
N ALA A 67 3.43 7.57 -11.10
CA ALA A 67 4.15 8.81 -10.87
C ALA A 67 4.85 8.80 -9.52
N ARG A 68 5.59 9.87 -9.27
CA ARG A 68 6.16 10.21 -7.97
C ARG A 68 5.43 11.43 -7.41
N ALA A 69 5.11 11.42 -6.13
CA ALA A 69 4.54 12.56 -5.41
C ALA A 69 5.50 13.01 -4.29
N PRO A 70 5.51 14.29 -3.88
CA PRO A 70 6.19 14.71 -2.65
C PRO A 70 5.73 13.87 -1.46
N VAL A 71 6.64 13.48 -0.56
CA VAL A 71 6.27 12.75 0.67
C VAL A 71 5.24 13.55 1.50
N ARG A 72 5.46 14.87 1.61
CA ARG A 72 4.53 15.79 2.28
C ARG A 72 3.11 15.74 1.72
N GLU A 73 2.97 15.59 0.40
CA GLU A 73 1.66 15.52 -0.26
C GLU A 73 0.89 14.26 0.17
N ALA A 74 1.59 13.12 0.25
CA ALA A 74 0.99 11.87 0.71
C ALA A 74 0.53 11.95 2.18
N LEU A 75 1.35 12.56 3.04
CA LEU A 75 1.04 12.76 4.46
C LEU A 75 -0.12 13.74 4.65
N GLU A 76 -0.17 14.81 3.87
CA GLU A 76 -1.26 15.79 3.89
C GLU A 76 -2.57 15.18 3.37
N ALA A 77 -2.53 14.40 2.29
CA ALA A 77 -3.69 13.66 1.81
C ALA A 77 -4.23 12.69 2.88
N TYR A 78 -3.33 11.98 3.58
CA TYR A 78 -3.75 11.14 4.69
C TYR A 78 -4.42 11.95 5.80
N ARG A 79 -3.80 13.05 6.24
CA ARG A 79 -4.28 13.88 7.35
C ARG A 79 -5.65 14.48 7.09
N THR A 80 -5.88 14.96 5.88
CA THR A 80 -7.13 15.63 5.46
C THR A 80 -8.24 14.66 5.09
N ALA A 81 -7.91 13.44 4.64
CA ALA A 81 -8.90 12.41 4.37
C ALA A 81 -9.67 12.02 5.65
N LEU A 82 -10.98 11.79 5.49
CA LEU A 82 -11.83 11.31 6.58
C LEU A 82 -11.27 10.00 7.17
N PRO A 83 -11.19 9.83 8.50
CA PRO A 83 -10.58 8.66 9.14
C PRO A 83 -11.13 7.30 8.66
N GLN A 84 -12.42 7.26 8.31
CA GLN A 84 -13.13 6.08 7.81
C GLN A 84 -12.91 5.79 6.30
N ARG A 85 -12.18 6.64 5.59
CA ARG A 85 -11.85 6.49 4.15
C ARG A 85 -10.35 6.44 3.87
N ARG A 86 -9.53 6.52 4.92
CA ARG A 86 -8.08 6.37 4.81
C ARG A 86 -7.63 5.09 5.48
N ALA A 87 -6.61 4.47 4.93
CA ALA A 87 -5.97 3.29 5.49
C ALA A 87 -4.45 3.38 5.40
N VAL A 88 -3.77 2.74 6.33
CA VAL A 88 -2.32 2.51 6.26
C VAL A 88 -2.06 1.00 6.25
N ARG A 89 -1.20 0.59 5.34
CA ARG A 89 -0.81 -0.80 5.14
C ARG A 89 0.69 -0.93 5.05
N ARG A 90 1.18 -2.11 5.41
CA ARG A 90 2.59 -2.43 5.32
C ARG A 90 2.78 -3.46 4.22
N LEU A 91 3.72 -3.18 3.33
CA LEU A 91 4.09 -4.05 2.21
C LEU A 91 5.50 -4.57 2.43
N LEU A 92 5.67 -5.84 2.13
CA LEU A 92 6.90 -6.58 2.35
C LEU A 92 7.13 -7.53 1.17
N ALA A 93 8.38 -7.96 0.98
CA ALA A 93 8.78 -8.84 -0.10
C ALA A 93 8.23 -10.26 0.07
N ALA A 94 7.55 -10.79 -0.95
CA ALA A 94 6.85 -12.07 -0.85
C ALA A 94 7.78 -13.28 -0.66
N GLY A 95 8.98 -13.23 -1.21
CA GLY A 95 10.01 -14.25 -0.99
C GLY A 95 10.71 -14.19 0.37
N GLY A 96 10.42 -13.19 1.22
CA GLY A 96 11.12 -12.99 2.48
C GLY A 96 12.54 -12.44 2.33
N PRO A 97 13.27 -12.22 3.45
CA PRO A 97 14.60 -11.62 3.45
C PRO A 97 15.60 -12.38 2.58
N GLY A 98 16.41 -11.66 1.80
CA GLY A 98 17.43 -12.26 0.92
C GLY A 98 16.91 -12.85 -0.39
N SER A 99 15.60 -12.84 -0.63
CA SER A 99 15.01 -13.26 -1.91
C SER A 99 15.19 -12.21 -3.02
N PRO A 100 14.99 -12.57 -4.30
CA PRO A 100 14.92 -11.60 -5.40
C PRO A 100 13.86 -10.52 -5.18
N ASP A 101 12.73 -10.87 -4.54
CA ASP A 101 11.69 -9.91 -4.19
C ASP A 101 12.20 -8.89 -3.15
N ASP A 102 13.01 -9.32 -2.17
CA ASP A 102 13.60 -8.44 -1.16
C ASP A 102 14.62 -7.49 -1.77
N ALA A 103 15.45 -7.98 -2.70
CA ALA A 103 16.38 -7.14 -3.45
C ALA A 103 15.64 -6.10 -4.32
N GLY A 104 14.57 -6.52 -5.00
CA GLY A 104 13.72 -5.62 -5.81
C GLY A 104 13.00 -4.58 -4.96
N LEU A 105 12.47 -4.97 -3.80
CA LEU A 105 11.85 -4.05 -2.83
C LEU A 105 12.87 -3.04 -2.31
N ALA A 106 14.06 -3.49 -1.90
CA ALA A 106 15.12 -2.61 -1.42
C ALA A 106 15.58 -1.61 -2.49
N GLY A 107 15.76 -2.07 -3.73
CA GLY A 107 16.12 -1.20 -4.87
C GLY A 107 15.05 -0.15 -5.16
N PHE A 108 13.78 -0.53 -5.08
CA PHE A 108 12.69 0.43 -5.25
C PHE A 108 12.57 1.42 -4.08
N ALA A 109 12.75 0.97 -2.85
CA ALA A 109 12.76 1.85 -1.67
C ALA A 109 13.91 2.87 -1.74
N GLU A 110 15.10 2.45 -2.15
CA GLU A 110 16.25 3.34 -2.36
C GLU A 110 15.99 4.34 -3.50
N TYR A 111 15.32 3.91 -4.56
CA TYR A 111 14.88 4.80 -5.62
C TYR A 111 13.94 5.91 -5.11
N LEU A 112 13.01 5.58 -4.21
CA LEU A 112 12.10 6.58 -3.62
C LEU A 112 12.84 7.52 -2.67
N ARG A 113 13.70 6.96 -1.80
CA ARG A 113 14.51 7.72 -0.84
C ARG A 113 15.44 8.72 -1.53
N SER A 114 16.20 8.27 -2.53
CA SER A 114 17.13 9.12 -3.28
C SER A 114 16.47 10.27 -4.04
N LYS A 115 15.13 10.25 -4.16
CA LYS A 115 14.35 11.30 -4.81
C LYS A 115 13.52 12.12 -3.84
N ASP A 116 13.46 11.74 -2.56
CA ASP A 116 12.55 12.31 -1.56
C ASP A 116 11.10 12.30 -2.05
N ARG A 117 10.62 11.13 -2.51
CA ARG A 117 9.29 10.98 -3.11
C ARG A 117 8.56 9.74 -2.64
N ALA A 118 7.24 9.82 -2.65
CA ALA A 118 6.34 8.68 -2.63
C ALA A 118 6.09 8.14 -4.05
N GLY A 119 5.88 6.84 -4.20
CA GLY A 119 5.31 6.27 -5.42
C GLY A 119 3.78 6.43 -5.43
N LEU A 120 3.19 6.85 -6.55
CA LEU A 120 1.74 6.97 -6.68
C LEU A 120 1.17 5.83 -7.53
N VAL A 121 0.17 5.13 -6.98
CA VAL A 121 -0.63 4.10 -7.66
C VAL A 121 -2.09 4.52 -7.59
N LYS A 122 -2.80 4.49 -8.73
CA LYS A 122 -4.25 4.73 -8.75
C LYS A 122 -4.99 3.40 -8.62
N ILE A 123 -5.94 3.32 -7.68
CA ILE A 123 -6.86 2.19 -7.54
C ILE A 123 -8.22 2.63 -8.07
N ALA A 124 -8.74 1.92 -9.05
CA ALA A 124 -10.00 2.25 -9.69
C ALA A 124 -11.18 2.20 -8.71
N HIS A 125 -12.24 2.93 -9.08
CA HIS A 125 -13.54 2.84 -8.42
C HIS A 125 -14.04 1.39 -8.44
N CYS A 126 -14.59 0.96 -7.31
CA CYS A 126 -15.29 -0.31 -7.22
C CYS A 126 -16.55 -0.21 -6.38
N ALA A 127 -17.50 -1.11 -6.63
CA ALA A 127 -18.86 -1.02 -6.07
C ALA A 127 -18.89 -1.07 -4.53
N ALA A 128 -17.93 -1.73 -3.88
CA ALA A 128 -17.95 -1.85 -2.42
C ALA A 128 -17.32 -0.65 -1.68
N VAL A 129 -16.39 0.06 -2.32
CA VAL A 129 -15.70 1.21 -1.71
C VAL A 129 -16.34 2.53 -2.16
N GLY A 130 -17.00 2.55 -3.32
CA GLY A 130 -17.83 3.66 -3.80
C GLY A 130 -17.07 4.91 -4.24
N HIS A 131 -15.74 4.85 -4.32
CA HIS A 131 -14.86 5.91 -4.82
C HIS A 131 -13.53 5.32 -5.32
N ALA A 132 -12.86 6.01 -6.24
CA ALA A 132 -11.49 5.71 -6.60
C ALA A 132 -10.53 6.15 -5.48
N ARG A 133 -9.36 5.52 -5.41
CA ARG A 133 -8.40 5.74 -4.34
C ARG A 133 -7.02 6.00 -4.90
N ASP A 134 -6.28 6.87 -4.23
CA ASP A 134 -4.86 7.05 -4.44
C ASP A 134 -4.10 6.24 -3.38
N MET A 135 -3.12 5.45 -3.81
CA MET A 135 -2.19 4.76 -2.93
C MET A 135 -0.80 5.38 -3.08
N HIS A 136 -0.30 5.92 -1.98
CA HIS A 136 1.06 6.44 -1.87
C HIS A 136 1.95 5.40 -1.19
N LEU A 137 3.01 5.00 -1.89
CA LEU A 137 4.04 4.09 -1.40
C LEU A 137 5.19 4.91 -0.80
N LEU A 138 5.39 4.79 0.49
CA LEU A 138 6.38 5.52 1.27
C LEU A 138 7.43 4.59 1.85
N VAL A 139 8.66 5.09 1.96
CA VAL A 139 9.71 4.43 2.74
C VAL A 139 9.41 4.64 4.22
N PRO A 140 9.56 3.60 5.08
CA PRO A 140 9.30 3.70 6.52
C PRO A 140 10.43 4.49 7.22
N GLU A 141 10.48 5.80 7.02
CA GLU A 141 11.39 6.69 7.75
C GLU A 141 10.74 7.16 9.05
N GLU A 142 11.56 7.58 10.03
CA GLU A 142 11.06 7.94 11.37
C GLU A 142 9.97 9.01 11.33
N GLY A 143 10.15 10.06 10.52
CA GLY A 143 9.15 11.11 10.34
C GLY A 143 7.84 10.58 9.74
N VAL A 144 7.93 9.73 8.71
CA VAL A 144 6.77 9.09 8.06
C VAL A 144 6.01 8.19 9.04
N LEU A 145 6.72 7.32 9.77
CA LEU A 145 6.11 6.40 10.73
C LEU A 145 5.41 7.14 11.87
N ARG A 146 6.06 8.20 12.39
CA ARG A 146 5.49 9.06 13.43
C ARG A 146 4.24 9.77 12.95
N GLU A 147 4.26 10.39 11.77
CA GLU A 147 3.11 11.11 11.24
C GLU A 147 1.91 10.20 10.94
N LEU A 148 2.18 8.95 10.53
CA LEU A 148 1.13 7.97 10.24
C LEU A 148 0.68 7.16 11.47
N GLY A 149 1.35 7.33 12.62
CA GLY A 149 1.07 6.56 13.84
C GLY A 149 1.27 5.05 13.65
N VAL A 150 2.23 4.64 12.82
CA VAL A 150 2.52 3.24 12.51
C VAL A 150 3.34 2.62 13.65
N ALA A 151 2.79 1.62 14.32
CA ALA A 151 3.50 0.84 15.33
C ALA A 151 4.10 -0.45 14.72
N GLY A 152 5.20 -0.95 15.29
CA GLY A 152 5.76 -2.26 14.90
C GLY A 152 6.50 -2.31 13.55
N CYS A 153 6.69 -1.16 12.88
CA CYS A 153 7.62 -0.98 11.77
C CYS A 153 8.83 -0.19 12.27
N ARG A 154 10.06 -0.62 11.92
CA ARG A 154 11.28 0.10 12.31
C ARG A 154 11.69 1.11 11.22
N PRO A 155 12.24 2.27 11.60
CA PRO A 155 12.85 3.18 10.63
C PRO A 155 13.89 2.45 9.77
N GLY A 156 13.81 2.59 8.44
CA GLY A 156 14.72 1.94 7.50
C GLY A 156 14.51 0.44 7.30
N GLU A 157 13.45 -0.13 7.89
CA GLU A 157 13.05 -1.52 7.63
C GLU A 157 12.81 -1.74 6.13
N ARG A 158 13.11 -2.95 5.63
CA ARG A 158 12.88 -3.36 4.24
C ARG A 158 11.40 -3.62 3.99
N ALA A 159 10.64 -2.53 3.98
CA ALA A 159 9.21 -2.48 3.80
C ALA A 159 8.82 -1.22 3.02
N LEU A 160 7.58 -1.18 2.56
CA LEU A 160 6.92 0.06 2.15
C LEU A 160 5.69 0.27 3.01
N ILE A 161 5.37 1.54 3.26
CA ILE A 161 4.11 1.95 3.86
C ILE A 161 3.20 2.41 2.74
N ALA A 162 2.08 1.71 2.56
CA ALA A 162 1.03 2.08 1.63
C ALA A 162 -0.01 2.92 2.36
N VAL A 163 -0.11 4.19 1.97
CA VAL A 163 -1.10 5.15 2.45
C VAL A 163 -2.20 5.25 1.40
N VAL A 164 -3.39 4.78 1.76
CA VAL A 164 -4.55 4.77 0.87
C VAL A 164 -5.51 5.88 1.29
N THR A 165 -5.89 6.73 0.34
CA THR A 165 -6.83 7.85 0.53
C THR A 165 -7.81 7.90 -0.64
N PRO A 166 -8.95 8.60 -0.51
CA PRO A 166 -9.78 8.91 -1.68
C PRO A 166 -8.96 9.62 -2.76
N SER A 167 -9.26 9.34 -4.02
CA SER A 167 -8.61 10.03 -5.13
C SER A 167 -8.89 11.53 -5.07
N ARG A 168 -7.96 12.37 -5.54
CA ARG A 168 -8.19 13.83 -5.59
C ARG A 168 -9.44 14.21 -6.38
N GLU A 169 -9.70 13.50 -7.48
CA GLU A 169 -10.86 13.72 -8.35
C GLU A 169 -12.18 13.44 -7.60
N ASP A 170 -12.21 12.41 -6.76
CA ASP A 170 -13.37 12.13 -5.92
C ASP A 170 -13.45 13.07 -4.71
N ALA A 171 -12.32 13.41 -4.08
CA ALA A 171 -12.29 14.35 -2.96
C ALA A 171 -12.86 15.72 -3.34
N ALA A 172 -12.57 16.20 -4.55
CA ALA A 172 -13.08 17.47 -5.07
C ALA A 172 -14.60 17.48 -5.35
N ARG A 173 -15.22 16.32 -5.59
CA ARG A 173 -16.68 16.20 -5.81
C ARG A 173 -17.49 16.20 -4.52
N MET A 174 -16.81 16.20 -3.37
CA MET A 174 -17.43 16.06 -2.05
C MET A 174 -17.31 17.33 -1.20
N MET A 175 -16.68 18.38 -1.73
CA MET A 175 -16.66 19.73 -1.19
C MET A 175 -17.72 20.57 -1.90
#